data_AF-C8WVV9-F1
#
_entry.id   AF-C8WVV9-F1
#
_cell.length_a   1.000
_cell.length_b   1.000
_cell.length_c   1.000
_cell.angle_alpha   90.00
_cell.angle_beta   90.00
_cell.angle_gamma   90.00
#
_symmetry.space_group_name_H-M   'P 1'
#
loop_
_entity.id
_entity.type
_entity.pdbx_description
1 polymer ?
#
loop_
_entity_poly.entity_id
_entity_poly.type
_entity_poly.pdbx_seq_one_letter_code
_entity_poly.pdbx_strand_id
1 'polypeptide(L)'
;MTTCAVCSKQLTNPRSVARGTGPVCAKHVAEFIAAISAQTAERIRQSWARRRDEMVGVNEMAIANAKARFLARIRRQYTVPTYSGMIADQFSRTRQQEEVLEFHQFADAAVQVHSESGREYVLTTDRTGAVAVACSCPDCQHRHRVCRHMEGYNRFAAERRMAEQSEAERQRVAEAMRAQSAAEAPLETANRVSVAPTVLTHITDAEVAWDNERDRALYVWHERHRHDGVYMSQDDAKWQTFREQARTLEGLGEYETENVLDGSDLTFGIELEVENIYGDALARELYAYGFSTTRSQQSYSSRVDEYTGWIVKHDGSLEGGGEIVSPPLRDTPETWEALRKITDIARRLGATTDRHTGLHIHMGHSILDDRGYRWQRLARYIYWFGNEYYKMGAASDRHHATMHRGLRYAGPLHLRDLRQLRRNDTALSASRKLIGYRWHEDRYKIINTAKFVEHNVPTVEFRYPNGSLDPIIIQRQIQLANATMMQAAYLRKHMPGAERLPALFRGDRSDALAEGSEGRFRQFLDTLGSDRLRRIATGLWVRGEVPSFYQEQTHVDSRG
;
A
#
# COMPACT_ATOMS: atom_id res chain seq x y z
N MET A 1 5.79 -7.44 -45.64
CA MET A 1 6.13 -8.71 -44.94
C MET A 1 7.13 -8.38 -43.85
N THR A 2 6.77 -8.65 -42.60
CA THR A 2 7.56 -8.22 -41.44
C THR A 2 8.70 -9.21 -41.19
N THR A 3 9.94 -8.75 -41.15
CA THR A 3 11.12 -9.57 -40.83
C THR A 3 11.54 -9.37 -39.37
N CYS A 4 12.14 -10.40 -38.78
CA CYS A 4 12.67 -10.35 -37.42
C CYS A 4 13.80 -9.31 -37.33
N ALA A 5 13.73 -8.35 -36.41
CA ALA A 5 14.76 -7.33 -36.23
C ALA A 5 16.11 -7.88 -35.72
N VAL A 6 16.16 -9.12 -35.23
CA VAL A 6 17.37 -9.77 -34.70
C VAL A 6 18.00 -10.72 -35.72
N CYS A 7 17.20 -11.50 -36.45
CA CYS A 7 17.72 -12.54 -37.35
C CYS A 7 17.24 -12.40 -38.79
N SER A 8 16.55 -11.32 -39.12
CA SER A 8 16.06 -10.94 -40.45
C SER A 8 15.14 -11.95 -41.15
N LYS A 9 14.79 -13.06 -40.49
CA LYS A 9 13.84 -14.06 -41.02
C LYS A 9 12.43 -13.49 -41.10
N GLN A 10 11.71 -13.86 -42.15
CA GLN A 10 10.33 -13.47 -42.38
C GLN A 10 9.40 -14.05 -41.30
N LEU A 11 8.56 -13.20 -40.71
CA LEU A 11 7.63 -13.58 -39.63
C LEU A 11 6.33 -14.09 -40.24
N THR A 12 6.07 -15.39 -40.12
CA THR A 12 4.86 -16.05 -40.63
C THR A 12 3.64 -15.84 -39.72
N ASN A 13 3.83 -15.39 -38.47
CA ASN A 13 2.74 -15.09 -37.54
C ASN A 13 3.15 -13.93 -36.59
N PRO A 14 2.69 -12.68 -36.80
CA PRO A 14 3.19 -11.47 -36.14
C PRO A 14 2.66 -11.28 -34.70
N ARG A 15 2.57 -12.36 -33.92
CA ARG A 15 2.12 -12.32 -32.51
C ARG A 15 3.03 -11.47 -31.60
N SER A 16 4.29 -11.21 -31.98
CA SER A 16 5.22 -10.33 -31.24
C SER A 16 4.85 -8.85 -31.34
N VAL A 17 4.22 -8.45 -32.45
CA VAL A 17 3.77 -7.07 -32.71
C VAL A 17 2.46 -6.81 -31.97
N ALA A 18 1.54 -7.78 -31.97
CA ALA A 18 0.29 -7.73 -31.21
C ALA A 18 0.49 -7.75 -29.67
N ARG A 19 1.70 -8.11 -29.19
CA ARG A 19 2.08 -8.11 -27.77
C ARG A 19 2.98 -6.94 -27.37
N GLY A 20 3.24 -5.98 -28.27
CA GLY A 20 3.99 -4.76 -27.98
C GLY A 20 5.52 -4.91 -27.88
N THR A 21 6.10 -6.01 -28.37
CA THR A 21 7.55 -6.31 -28.27
C THR A 21 8.36 -6.00 -29.55
N GLY A 22 7.73 -5.42 -30.57
CA GLY A 22 8.38 -5.15 -31.87
C GLY A 22 8.45 -6.36 -32.80
N PRO A 23 8.96 -6.21 -34.05
CA PRO A 23 8.98 -7.26 -35.05
C PRO A 23 10.14 -8.23 -34.79
N VAL A 24 10.07 -9.02 -33.73
CA VAL A 24 11.10 -10.00 -33.35
C VAL A 24 10.48 -11.40 -33.30
N CYS A 25 11.14 -12.38 -33.92
CA CYS A 25 10.59 -13.75 -33.95
C CYS A 25 10.59 -14.37 -32.54
N ALA A 26 9.68 -15.31 -32.31
CA ALA A 26 9.48 -15.94 -31.01
C ALA A 26 10.76 -16.54 -30.41
N LYS A 27 11.73 -16.95 -31.25
CA LYS A 27 13.02 -17.47 -30.83
C LYS A 27 13.95 -16.41 -30.21
N HIS A 28 13.85 -15.14 -30.62
CA HIS A 28 14.79 -14.06 -30.23
C HIS A 28 14.11 -12.94 -29.42
N VAL A 29 12.82 -13.07 -29.10
CA VAL A 29 12.09 -12.06 -28.31
C VAL A 29 12.65 -11.94 -26.89
N ALA A 30 13.10 -13.06 -26.30
CA ALA A 30 13.74 -13.06 -24.98
C ALA A 30 15.11 -12.37 -25.01
N GLU A 31 15.93 -12.61 -26.04
CA GLU A 31 17.24 -11.98 -26.22
C GLU A 31 17.14 -10.48 -26.52
N PHE A 32 16.16 -10.06 -27.33
CA PHE A 32 15.91 -8.64 -27.62
C PHE A 32 15.44 -7.88 -26.37
N ILE A 33 14.58 -8.49 -25.55
CA ILE A 33 14.16 -7.93 -24.26
C ILE A 33 15.35 -7.89 -23.28
N ALA A 34 16.19 -8.91 -23.27
CA ALA A 34 17.41 -8.97 -22.46
C ALA A 34 18.46 -7.93 -22.89
N ALA A 35 18.56 -7.60 -24.18
CA ALA A 35 19.49 -6.58 -24.69
C ALA A 35 19.11 -5.16 -24.24
N ILE A 36 17.80 -4.85 -24.24
CA ILE A 36 17.28 -3.55 -23.76
C ILE A 36 17.41 -3.45 -22.22
N SER A 37 17.17 -4.56 -21.50
CA SER A 37 17.38 -4.60 -20.05
C SER A 37 18.86 -4.54 -19.68
N ALA A 38 19.76 -5.15 -20.45
CA ALA A 38 21.20 -5.13 -20.21
C ALA A 38 21.80 -3.72 -20.40
N GLN A 39 21.40 -2.96 -21.42
CA GLN A 39 21.82 -1.56 -21.60
C GLN A 39 21.34 -0.63 -20.47
N THR A 40 20.23 -0.99 -19.83
CA THR A 40 19.65 -0.22 -18.72
C THR A 40 20.27 -0.64 -17.38
N ALA A 41 20.46 -1.96 -17.17
CA ALA A 41 21.15 -2.54 -16.04
C ALA A 41 22.65 -2.20 -16.03
N GLU A 42 23.28 -2.00 -17.19
CA GLU A 42 24.66 -1.51 -17.30
C GLU A 42 24.77 -0.03 -16.91
N ARG A 43 23.80 0.81 -17.31
CA ARG A 43 23.72 2.23 -16.89
C ARG A 43 23.54 2.36 -15.37
N ILE A 44 22.72 1.48 -14.79
CA ILE A 44 22.48 1.40 -13.35
C ILE A 44 23.73 0.84 -12.64
N ARG A 45 24.35 -0.24 -13.15
CA ARG A 45 25.63 -0.75 -12.63
C ARG A 45 26.73 0.30 -12.66
N GLN A 46 26.84 1.10 -13.71
CA GLN A 46 27.84 2.17 -13.85
C GLN A 46 27.56 3.40 -12.96
N SER A 47 26.32 3.62 -12.52
CA SER A 47 26.00 4.67 -11.54
C SER A 47 26.19 4.18 -10.09
N TRP A 48 25.98 2.88 -9.84
CA TRP A 48 26.15 2.23 -8.54
C TRP A 48 27.63 1.89 -8.23
N ALA A 49 28.39 1.37 -9.21
CA ALA A 49 29.81 1.02 -9.04
C ALA A 49 30.72 2.24 -8.80
N ARG A 50 30.26 3.47 -9.11
CA ARG A 50 31.00 4.70 -8.82
C ARG A 50 30.95 5.13 -7.36
N ARG A 51 30.17 4.46 -6.49
CA ARG A 51 29.92 4.99 -5.13
C ARG A 51 30.25 4.09 -3.95
N ARG A 52 30.44 2.79 -4.07
CA ARG A 52 30.78 1.91 -2.92
C ARG A 52 31.14 0.52 -3.40
N ASP A 53 32.31 0.06 -2.97
CA ASP A 53 32.93 -1.21 -3.34
C ASP A 53 32.24 -2.41 -2.63
N GLU A 54 30.96 -2.72 -2.92
CA GLU A 54 30.33 -4.05 -2.63
C GLU A 54 28.89 -4.27 -3.19
N MET A 55 28.47 -5.56 -3.17
CA MET A 55 27.55 -6.32 -4.06
C MET A 55 26.19 -5.76 -4.54
N VAL A 56 25.97 -5.94 -5.86
CA VAL A 56 24.77 -5.64 -6.66
C VAL A 56 23.75 -6.78 -6.59
N GLY A 57 22.49 -6.46 -6.28
CA GLY A 57 21.40 -7.44 -6.22
C GLY A 57 20.00 -6.85 -6.40
N VAL A 58 19.80 -5.88 -7.31
CA VAL A 58 18.45 -5.50 -7.76
C VAL A 58 18.00 -6.56 -8.77
N ASN A 59 17.30 -7.56 -8.25
CA ASN A 59 16.90 -8.76 -8.97
C ASN A 59 15.98 -8.41 -10.15
N GLU A 60 16.25 -8.90 -11.36
CA GLU A 60 15.49 -8.70 -12.61
C GLU A 60 13.97 -8.91 -12.46
N MET A 61 13.59 -9.67 -11.43
CA MET A 61 12.23 -9.93 -10.98
C MET A 61 11.46 -8.67 -10.51
N ALA A 62 12.13 -7.66 -9.94
CA ALA A 62 11.49 -6.41 -9.50
C ALA A 62 11.02 -5.57 -10.70
N ILE A 63 11.87 -5.48 -11.73
CA ILE A 63 11.59 -4.82 -13.01
C ILE A 63 10.48 -5.58 -13.77
N ALA A 64 10.54 -6.91 -13.78
CA ALA A 64 9.49 -7.74 -14.39
C ALA A 64 8.13 -7.59 -13.69
N ASN A 65 8.12 -7.43 -12.36
CA ASN A 65 6.89 -7.23 -11.58
C ASN A 65 6.33 -5.81 -11.75
N ALA A 66 7.17 -4.77 -11.86
CA ALA A 66 6.71 -3.41 -12.20
C ALA A 66 6.05 -3.39 -13.59
N LYS A 67 6.67 -4.06 -14.57
CA LYS A 67 6.14 -4.24 -15.93
C LYS A 67 4.76 -4.93 -15.97
N ALA A 68 4.53 -5.94 -15.13
CA ALA A 68 3.24 -6.65 -15.06
C ALA A 68 2.13 -5.78 -14.41
N ARG A 69 2.49 -4.95 -13.42
CA ARG A 69 1.57 -4.04 -12.72
C ARG A 69 1.01 -2.95 -13.63
N PHE A 70 1.87 -2.31 -14.43
CA PHE A 70 1.46 -1.28 -15.39
C PHE A 70 0.43 -1.80 -16.41
N LEU A 71 0.71 -2.96 -17.01
CA LEU A 71 -0.17 -3.58 -18.01
C LEU A 71 -1.53 -4.00 -17.43
N ALA A 72 -1.61 -4.27 -16.12
CA ALA A 72 -2.86 -4.61 -15.44
C ALA A 72 -3.71 -3.38 -15.10
N ARG A 73 -3.07 -2.21 -14.86
CA ARG A 73 -3.74 -0.97 -14.46
C ARG A 73 -4.42 -0.26 -15.63
N ILE A 74 -3.76 -0.20 -16.78
CA ILE A 74 -4.33 0.36 -18.02
C ILE A 74 -5.57 -0.41 -18.47
N ARG A 75 -5.64 -1.72 -18.20
CA ARG A 75 -6.77 -2.58 -18.59
C ARG A 75 -8.04 -2.39 -17.72
N ARG A 76 -8.03 -1.52 -16.70
CA ARG A 76 -9.07 -1.53 -15.64
C ARG A 76 -9.72 -0.20 -15.26
N GLN A 77 -9.42 0.94 -15.88
CA GLN A 77 -10.12 2.19 -15.57
C GLN A 77 -11.04 2.65 -16.69
N TYR A 78 -12.33 2.83 -16.36
CA TYR A 78 -13.25 3.67 -17.12
C TYR A 78 -12.92 5.12 -16.78
N THR A 79 -12.25 5.82 -17.69
CA THR A 79 -12.04 7.27 -17.61
C THR A 79 -13.07 7.96 -18.51
N VAL A 80 -13.77 8.97 -17.99
CA VAL A 80 -14.68 9.80 -18.77
C VAL A 80 -13.84 10.88 -19.47
N PRO A 81 -13.94 11.04 -20.80
CA PRO A 81 -13.21 12.09 -21.51
C PRO A 81 -13.70 13.48 -21.09
N THR A 82 -12.76 14.40 -20.85
CA THR A 82 -13.03 15.81 -20.55
C THR A 82 -13.45 16.61 -21.77
N TYR A 83 -13.05 16.17 -22.97
CA TYR A 83 -13.45 16.81 -24.23
C TYR A 83 -13.42 15.80 -25.37
N SER A 84 -14.40 15.84 -26.28
CA SER A 84 -14.45 14.94 -27.44
C SER A 84 -14.89 15.67 -28.70
N GLY A 85 -14.43 15.21 -29.87
CA GLY A 85 -14.96 15.67 -31.15
C GLY A 85 -14.23 15.06 -32.34
N MET A 86 -14.63 15.48 -33.54
CA MET A 86 -14.28 14.79 -34.79
C MET A 86 -13.70 15.74 -35.83
N ILE A 87 -12.79 15.23 -36.66
CA ILE A 87 -12.30 15.88 -37.89
C ILE A 87 -12.60 14.94 -39.05
N ALA A 88 -13.41 15.37 -40.00
CA ALA A 88 -14.00 14.49 -41.02
C ALA A 88 -13.12 14.27 -42.27
N ASP A 89 -12.05 15.04 -42.38
CA ASP A 89 -11.28 15.25 -43.61
C ASP A 89 -9.79 15.19 -43.29
N GLN A 90 -9.35 14.00 -42.83
CA GLN A 90 -7.94 13.66 -42.67
C GLN A 90 -7.46 12.55 -43.61
N PHE A 91 -6.59 12.93 -44.53
CA PHE A 91 -6.12 12.04 -45.59
C PHE A 91 -5.29 10.86 -45.06
N SER A 92 -5.70 9.66 -45.46
CA SER A 92 -5.01 8.40 -45.20
C SER A 92 -4.04 8.08 -46.32
N ARG A 93 -2.72 8.24 -46.09
CA ARG A 93 -1.74 7.76 -47.08
C ARG A 93 -1.75 6.24 -47.26
N THR A 94 -2.15 5.51 -46.22
CA THR A 94 -2.17 4.04 -46.22
C THR A 94 -3.39 3.48 -46.97
N ARG A 95 -4.55 4.15 -46.89
CA ARG A 95 -5.77 3.73 -47.60
C ARG A 95 -6.12 4.58 -48.83
N GLN A 96 -5.35 5.64 -49.07
CA GLN A 96 -5.51 6.62 -50.15
C GLN A 96 -6.92 7.25 -50.23
N GLN A 97 -7.51 7.57 -49.08
CA GLN A 97 -8.82 8.22 -48.97
C GLN A 97 -8.88 9.15 -47.75
N GLU A 98 -9.82 10.09 -47.73
CA GLU A 98 -10.17 10.88 -46.54
C GLU A 98 -10.89 10.01 -45.52
N GLU A 99 -10.63 10.25 -44.23
CA GLU A 99 -11.21 9.49 -43.13
C GLU A 99 -11.57 10.41 -41.96
N VAL A 100 -12.65 10.06 -41.26
CA VAL A 100 -13.01 10.69 -39.99
C VAL A 100 -12.08 10.20 -38.88
N LEU A 101 -11.57 11.14 -38.10
CA LEU A 101 -10.85 10.88 -36.84
C LEU A 101 -11.67 11.42 -35.68
N GLU A 102 -11.91 10.59 -34.68
CA GLU A 102 -12.56 10.96 -33.44
C GLU A 102 -11.53 11.03 -32.30
N PHE A 103 -11.57 12.11 -31.51
CA PHE A 103 -10.63 12.41 -30.44
C PHE A 103 -11.34 12.46 -29.09
N HIS A 104 -10.76 11.81 -28.09
CA HIS A 104 -11.23 11.76 -26.71
C HIS A 104 -10.09 12.19 -25.80
N GLN A 105 -10.17 13.40 -25.23
CA GLN A 105 -9.13 13.97 -24.37
C GLN A 105 -9.47 13.75 -22.89
N PHE A 106 -8.47 13.39 -22.10
CA PHE A 106 -8.59 13.15 -20.66
C PHE A 106 -7.81 14.19 -19.83
N ALA A 107 -8.12 14.28 -18.54
CA ALA A 107 -7.60 15.31 -17.62
C ALA A 107 -6.06 15.28 -17.42
N ASP A 108 -5.40 14.18 -17.80
CA ASP A 108 -3.95 13.96 -17.71
C ASP A 108 -3.21 14.27 -19.02
N ALA A 109 -3.85 15.00 -19.95
CA ALA A 109 -3.33 15.35 -21.27
C ALA A 109 -3.12 14.16 -22.24
N ALA A 110 -3.64 12.98 -21.89
CA ALA A 110 -3.76 11.87 -22.82
C ALA A 110 -4.94 12.10 -23.76
N VAL A 111 -4.77 11.77 -25.04
CA VAL A 111 -5.82 11.83 -26.04
C VAL A 111 -5.91 10.50 -26.77
N GLN A 112 -7.07 9.87 -26.74
CA GLN A 112 -7.35 8.68 -27.53
C GLN A 112 -7.90 9.11 -28.89
N VAL A 113 -7.44 8.44 -29.94
CA VAL A 113 -7.85 8.67 -31.33
C VAL A 113 -8.45 7.40 -31.87
N HIS A 114 -9.69 7.48 -32.31
CA HIS A 114 -10.35 6.42 -33.06
C HIS A 114 -10.33 6.79 -34.54
N SER A 115 -9.74 5.90 -35.33
CA SER A 115 -9.75 6.01 -36.79
C SER A 115 -10.79 5.06 -37.35
N GLU A 116 -11.42 5.42 -38.47
CA GLU A 116 -12.29 4.53 -39.28
C GLU A 116 -11.65 3.19 -39.72
N SER A 117 -10.39 2.95 -39.38
CA SER A 117 -9.73 1.64 -39.54
C SER A 117 -10.10 0.65 -38.43
N GLY A 118 -10.90 1.06 -37.44
CA GLY A 118 -11.21 0.29 -36.25
C GLY A 118 -10.01 0.13 -35.30
N ARG A 119 -8.96 0.93 -35.52
CA ARG A 119 -7.74 0.96 -34.69
C ARG A 119 -7.74 2.20 -33.83
N GLU A 120 -7.28 2.03 -32.61
CA GLU A 120 -7.16 3.09 -31.63
C GLU A 120 -5.70 3.45 -31.42
N TYR A 121 -5.44 4.74 -31.28
CA TYR A 121 -4.11 5.28 -31.05
C TYR A 121 -4.15 6.26 -29.89
N VAL A 122 -3.04 6.39 -29.18
CA VAL A 122 -2.89 7.33 -28.08
C VAL A 122 -1.95 8.44 -28.54
N LEU A 123 -2.44 9.66 -28.43
CA LEU A 123 -1.69 10.88 -28.60
C LEU A 123 -1.34 11.46 -27.23
N THR A 124 -0.18 12.08 -27.15
CA THR A 124 0.20 12.93 -26.03
C THR A 124 0.33 14.35 -26.53
N THR A 125 -0.22 15.30 -25.78
CA THR A 125 -0.11 16.72 -26.13
C THR A 125 1.05 17.37 -25.42
N ASP A 126 1.33 18.60 -25.81
CA ASP A 126 2.13 19.50 -24.99
C ASP A 126 1.36 19.85 -23.71
N ARG A 127 2.03 20.54 -22.77
CA ARG A 127 1.46 20.88 -21.47
C ARG A 127 0.23 21.79 -21.54
N THR A 128 0.00 22.43 -22.69
CA THR A 128 -1.15 23.30 -22.93
C THR A 128 -2.33 22.56 -23.57
N GLY A 129 -2.14 21.31 -23.99
CA GLY A 129 -3.15 20.58 -24.77
C GLY A 129 -3.35 21.16 -26.16
N ALA A 130 -2.47 22.04 -26.64
CA ALA A 130 -2.66 22.78 -27.86
C ALA A 130 -2.14 22.05 -29.09
N VAL A 131 -1.10 21.24 -28.93
CA VAL A 131 -0.41 20.55 -30.01
C VAL A 131 -0.10 19.12 -29.61
N ALA A 132 -0.37 18.17 -30.50
CA ALA A 132 0.07 16.78 -30.36
C ALA A 132 1.60 16.71 -30.50
N VAL A 133 2.24 16.08 -29.52
CA VAL A 133 3.70 15.94 -29.41
C VAL A 133 4.17 14.55 -29.81
N ALA A 134 3.36 13.52 -29.55
CA ALA A 134 3.64 12.16 -30.00
C ALA A 134 2.35 11.39 -30.26
N CYS A 135 2.44 10.37 -31.12
CA CYS A 135 1.37 9.43 -31.40
C CYS A 135 1.89 8.00 -31.29
N SER A 136 1.07 7.10 -30.75
CA SER A 136 1.36 5.66 -30.71
C SER A 136 1.22 4.98 -32.07
N CYS A 137 0.81 5.71 -33.12
CA CYS A 137 0.64 5.12 -34.44
C CYS A 137 2.01 4.78 -35.08
N PRO A 138 2.06 3.75 -35.93
CA PRO A 138 3.30 3.32 -36.58
C PRO A 138 3.98 4.43 -37.40
N ASP A 139 3.20 5.32 -38.02
CA ASP A 139 3.73 6.40 -38.86
C ASP A 139 4.53 7.43 -38.06
N CYS A 140 4.07 7.79 -36.86
CA CYS A 140 4.80 8.68 -35.96
C CYS A 140 6.03 7.99 -35.37
N GLN A 141 5.86 6.74 -34.90
CA GLN A 141 6.91 5.99 -34.20
C GLN A 141 8.09 5.58 -35.09
N HIS A 142 7.84 5.21 -36.35
CA HIS A 142 8.89 4.70 -37.24
C HIS A 142 9.56 5.77 -38.10
N ARG A 143 8.87 6.89 -38.36
CA ARG A 143 9.38 7.91 -39.29
C ARG A 143 9.86 9.18 -38.58
N HIS A 144 9.73 9.28 -37.25
CA HIS A 144 10.03 10.48 -36.44
C HIS A 144 9.46 11.76 -37.06
N ARG A 145 8.23 11.67 -37.57
CA ARG A 145 7.53 12.77 -38.24
C ARG A 145 6.13 12.95 -37.65
N VAL A 146 5.60 14.15 -37.85
CA VAL A 146 4.17 14.45 -37.60
C VAL A 146 3.34 13.49 -38.45
N CYS A 147 2.43 12.76 -37.80
CA CYS A 147 1.53 11.84 -38.47
C CYS A 147 0.14 12.47 -38.62
N ARG A 148 -0.70 11.91 -39.50
CA ARG A 148 -2.07 12.41 -39.74
C ARG A 148 -2.93 12.51 -38.49
N HIS A 149 -2.71 11.66 -37.47
CA HIS A 149 -3.46 11.75 -36.21
C HIS A 149 -3.01 12.95 -35.37
N MET A 150 -1.73 13.32 -35.45
CA MET A 150 -1.21 14.52 -34.81
C MET A 150 -1.66 15.78 -35.57
N GLU A 151 -1.65 15.75 -36.91
CA GLU A 151 -2.18 16.83 -37.74
C GLU A 151 -3.68 17.04 -37.52
N GLY A 152 -4.44 15.94 -37.47
CA GLY A 152 -5.86 15.92 -37.10
C GLY A 152 -6.12 16.49 -35.70
N TYR A 153 -5.34 16.06 -34.71
CA TYR A 153 -5.47 16.60 -33.36
C TYR A 153 -5.10 18.08 -33.28
N ASN A 154 -4.08 18.53 -34.01
CA ASN A 154 -3.68 19.94 -34.01
C ASN A 154 -4.78 20.83 -34.61
N ARG A 155 -5.49 20.34 -35.64
CA ARG A 155 -6.69 21.01 -36.18
C ARG A 155 -7.83 21.00 -35.17
N PHE A 156 -8.13 19.85 -34.58
CA PHE A 156 -9.13 19.72 -33.52
C PHE A 156 -8.88 20.65 -32.32
N ALA A 157 -7.64 20.73 -31.85
CA ALA A 157 -7.23 21.62 -30.77
C ALA A 157 -7.27 23.10 -31.20
N ALA A 158 -7.01 23.41 -32.47
CA ALA A 158 -7.12 24.77 -33.01
C ALA A 158 -8.60 25.21 -33.16
N GLU A 159 -9.48 24.33 -33.63
CA GLU A 159 -10.93 24.57 -33.67
C GLU A 159 -11.50 24.78 -32.27
N ARG A 160 -11.07 23.96 -31.31
CA ARG A 160 -11.39 24.16 -29.89
C ARG A 160 -10.92 25.53 -29.40
N ARG A 161 -9.65 25.89 -29.65
CA ARG A 161 -9.12 27.20 -29.25
C ARG A 161 -9.87 28.35 -29.91
N MET A 162 -10.30 28.22 -31.17
CA MET A 162 -11.09 29.26 -31.84
C MET A 162 -12.51 29.35 -31.27
N ALA A 163 -13.13 28.22 -30.92
CA ALA A 163 -14.41 28.20 -30.21
C ALA A 163 -14.29 28.81 -28.81
N GLU A 164 -13.27 28.43 -28.03
CA GLU A 164 -12.94 29.00 -26.73
C GLU A 164 -12.55 30.47 -26.82
N GLN A 165 -11.82 30.90 -27.86
CA GLN A 165 -11.49 32.31 -28.09
C GLN A 165 -12.70 33.11 -28.51
N SER A 166 -13.62 32.56 -29.30
CA SER A 166 -14.88 33.21 -29.68
C SER A 166 -15.83 33.31 -28.49
N GLU A 167 -15.91 32.26 -27.65
CA GLU A 167 -16.63 32.25 -26.38
C GLU A 167 -16.00 33.26 -25.39
N ALA A 168 -14.67 33.25 -25.26
CA ALA A 168 -13.92 34.18 -24.44
C ALA A 168 -13.89 35.60 -25.01
N GLU A 169 -14.13 35.80 -26.30
CA GLU A 169 -14.29 37.11 -26.93
C GLU A 169 -15.72 37.62 -26.76
N ARG A 170 -16.74 36.75 -26.81
CA ARG A 170 -18.10 37.06 -26.37
C ARG A 170 -18.14 37.41 -24.88
N GLN A 171 -17.42 36.66 -24.04
CA GLN A 171 -17.24 36.96 -22.62
C GLN A 171 -16.40 38.20 -22.41
N ARG A 172 -15.29 38.41 -23.15
CA ARG A 172 -14.50 39.66 -23.09
C ARG A 172 -15.24 40.87 -23.63
N VAL A 173 -16.17 40.75 -24.57
CA VAL A 173 -17.06 41.85 -24.97
C VAL A 173 -18.06 42.13 -23.84
N ALA A 174 -18.64 41.08 -23.24
CA ALA A 174 -19.51 41.20 -22.07
C ALA A 174 -18.77 41.73 -20.81
N GLU A 175 -17.46 41.46 -20.68
CA GLU A 175 -16.59 41.89 -19.59
C GLU A 175 -15.87 43.20 -19.89
N ALA A 176 -15.55 43.55 -21.13
CA ALA A 176 -15.05 44.88 -21.52
C ALA A 176 -16.15 45.94 -21.34
N MET A 177 -17.41 45.53 -21.53
CA MET A 177 -18.58 46.29 -21.06
C MET A 177 -18.62 46.43 -19.52
N ARG A 178 -17.87 45.62 -18.75
CA ARG A 178 -17.72 45.70 -17.28
C ARG A 178 -16.39 46.32 -16.82
N ALA A 179 -15.32 46.23 -17.61
CA ALA A 179 -13.93 46.51 -17.23
C ALA A 179 -13.34 47.77 -17.91
N GLN A 180 -14.18 48.56 -18.59
CA GLN A 180 -14.07 50.01 -18.70
C GLN A 180 -14.21 50.70 -17.30
N SER A 181 -13.56 50.12 -16.29
CA SER A 181 -13.41 50.57 -14.90
C SER A 181 -12.05 50.07 -14.35
N ALA A 182 -11.00 50.47 -15.06
CA ALA A 182 -9.58 50.48 -14.67
C ALA A 182 -8.72 49.23 -14.91
N ALA A 183 -7.78 49.39 -15.87
CA ALA A 183 -6.30 49.33 -15.77
C ALA A 183 -5.67 48.64 -14.53
N GLU A 184 -4.55 47.91 -14.55
CA GLU A 184 -3.28 48.04 -15.29
C GLU A 184 -2.39 46.78 -15.03
N ALA A 185 -1.43 46.46 -15.91
CA ALA A 185 -0.47 45.33 -15.82
C ALA A 185 0.85 45.75 -15.09
N PRO A 186 1.80 44.85 -14.69
CA PRO A 186 2.74 44.25 -15.67
C PRO A 186 3.41 42.88 -15.33
N LEU A 187 4.14 42.43 -16.36
CA LEU A 187 5.03 41.28 -16.62
C LEU A 187 6.06 40.88 -15.54
N GLU A 188 6.48 39.60 -15.55
CA GLU A 188 7.86 39.22 -15.93
C GLU A 188 8.05 37.71 -16.24
N THR A 189 8.93 37.45 -17.22
CA THR A 189 9.27 36.16 -17.84
C THR A 189 10.69 35.71 -17.46
N ALA A 190 10.90 34.41 -17.23
CA ALA A 190 12.08 33.67 -17.74
C ALA A 190 11.98 32.14 -17.58
N ASN A 191 11.91 31.43 -18.72
CA ASN A 191 12.71 30.26 -19.17
C ASN A 191 13.20 29.22 -18.14
N ARG A 192 13.13 27.88 -18.35
CA ARG A 192 13.46 27.06 -19.54
C ARG A 192 13.22 25.57 -19.16
N VAL A 193 12.66 24.68 -20.00
CA VAL A 193 13.05 23.24 -19.96
C VAL A 193 12.81 22.46 -21.27
N SER A 194 13.83 21.71 -21.67
CA SER A 194 13.92 20.59 -22.63
C SER A 194 13.41 19.26 -22.04
N VAL A 195 12.29 18.63 -22.46
CA VAL A 195 11.74 17.48 -21.66
C VAL A 195 10.87 16.42 -22.38
N ALA A 196 11.04 16.09 -23.66
CA ALA A 196 10.23 15.01 -24.28
C ALA A 196 10.72 13.55 -24.07
N PRO A 197 12.03 13.21 -23.89
CA PRO A 197 12.50 11.85 -23.56
C PRO A 197 12.12 11.36 -22.14
N THR A 198 11.28 12.11 -21.46
CA THR A 198 11.33 12.19 -20.01
C THR A 198 10.10 11.58 -19.36
N VAL A 199 8.94 11.40 -20.01
CA VAL A 199 7.71 10.94 -19.30
C VAL A 199 7.71 9.44 -18.97
N LEU A 200 8.08 8.54 -19.90
CA LEU A 200 8.23 7.11 -19.62
C LEU A 200 9.41 6.83 -18.68
N THR A 201 10.48 7.61 -18.85
CA THR A 201 11.60 7.67 -17.92
C THR A 201 11.10 8.15 -16.56
N HIS A 202 10.30 9.22 -16.45
CA HIS A 202 9.79 9.77 -15.19
C HIS A 202 8.81 8.83 -14.49
N ILE A 203 7.97 8.07 -15.19
CA ILE A 203 7.04 7.12 -14.55
C ILE A 203 7.80 5.87 -14.09
N THR A 204 8.71 5.35 -14.92
CA THR A 204 9.58 4.24 -14.52
C THR A 204 10.51 4.69 -13.40
N ASP A 205 11.06 5.89 -13.48
CA ASP A 205 11.89 6.54 -12.46
C ASP A 205 11.07 6.86 -11.23
N ALA A 206 9.77 7.15 -11.32
CA ALA A 206 8.89 7.36 -10.18
C ALA A 206 8.55 6.03 -9.50
N GLU A 207 8.27 4.96 -10.25
CA GLU A 207 8.09 3.62 -9.68
C GLU A 207 9.40 3.07 -9.09
N VAL A 208 10.52 3.31 -9.76
CA VAL A 208 11.86 2.98 -9.28
C VAL A 208 12.23 3.84 -8.09
N ALA A 209 11.90 5.14 -8.08
CA ALA A 209 12.11 6.02 -6.93
C ALA A 209 11.25 5.58 -5.75
N TRP A 210 10.00 5.18 -5.99
CA TRP A 210 9.11 4.64 -4.96
C TRP A 210 9.62 3.29 -4.43
N ASP A 211 10.08 2.39 -5.31
CA ASP A 211 10.72 1.13 -4.91
C ASP A 211 12.02 1.39 -4.14
N ASN A 212 12.82 2.39 -4.55
CA ASN A 212 14.07 2.80 -3.88
C ASN A 212 13.80 3.46 -2.53
N GLU A 213 12.76 4.29 -2.42
CA GLU A 213 12.36 4.94 -1.18
C GLU A 213 11.83 3.92 -0.18
N ARG A 214 11.00 2.98 -0.64
CA ARG A 214 10.60 1.82 0.17
C ARG A 214 11.80 0.99 0.60
N ASP A 215 12.69 0.64 -0.32
CA ASP A 215 13.86 -0.18 -0.01
C ASP A 215 14.85 0.58 0.91
N ARG A 216 14.91 1.92 0.82
CA ARG A 216 15.63 2.80 1.75
C ARG A 216 14.96 2.83 3.12
N ALA A 217 13.64 2.99 3.21
CA ALA A 217 12.89 2.94 4.47
C ALA A 217 13.09 1.58 5.16
N LEU A 218 13.01 0.48 4.39
CA LEU A 218 13.34 -0.87 4.87
C LEU A 218 14.78 -0.97 5.36
N TYR A 219 15.74 -0.38 4.63
CA TYR A 219 17.15 -0.41 5.02
C TYR A 219 17.40 0.40 6.28
N VAL A 220 16.86 1.62 6.39
CA VAL A 220 17.01 2.49 7.57
C VAL A 220 16.38 1.83 8.79
N TRP A 221 15.16 1.30 8.65
CA TRP A 221 14.51 0.57 9.71
C TRP A 221 15.33 -0.66 10.11
N HIS A 222 15.84 -1.42 9.13
CA HIS A 222 16.70 -2.57 9.41
C HIS A 222 17.99 -2.19 10.14
N GLU A 223 18.71 -1.15 9.74
CA GLU A 223 19.96 -0.79 10.41
C GLU A 223 19.74 -0.48 11.89
N ARG A 224 18.58 0.09 12.24
CA ARG A 224 18.15 0.31 13.62
C ARG A 224 17.72 -0.97 14.33
N HIS A 225 17.26 -1.97 13.57
CA HIS A 225 16.70 -3.23 14.05
C HIS A 225 17.53 -4.44 13.62
N ARG A 226 18.83 -4.24 13.42
CA ARG A 226 19.72 -5.31 12.98
C ARG A 226 19.82 -6.29 14.12
N HIS A 227 19.57 -7.56 13.83
CA HIS A 227 19.63 -8.62 14.82
C HIS A 227 20.97 -8.57 15.58
N ASP A 228 20.90 -8.39 16.89
CA ASP A 228 22.03 -8.19 17.80
C ASP A 228 22.79 -9.49 18.12
N GLY A 229 22.40 -10.61 17.50
CA GLY A 229 22.99 -11.93 17.70
C GLY A 229 22.45 -12.66 18.93
N VAL A 230 21.55 -12.04 19.69
CA VAL A 230 20.96 -12.63 20.88
C VAL A 230 19.69 -13.38 20.51
N TYR A 231 19.69 -14.68 20.75
CA TYR A 231 18.51 -15.53 20.66
C TYR A 231 17.92 -15.73 22.06
N MET A 232 16.79 -15.08 22.33
CA MET A 232 16.02 -15.26 23.56
C MET A 232 15.65 -16.73 23.77
N SER A 233 15.48 -17.55 22.73
CA SER A 233 15.25 -19.00 22.88
C SER A 233 16.45 -19.79 23.42
N GLN A 234 17.65 -19.21 23.41
CA GLN A 234 18.91 -19.85 23.84
C GLN A 234 19.54 -19.17 25.06
N ASP A 235 19.12 -17.96 25.40
CA ASP A 235 19.64 -17.17 26.52
C ASP A 235 18.60 -17.07 27.64
N ASP A 236 18.62 -18.03 28.56
CA ASP A 236 17.71 -18.07 29.71
C ASP A 236 17.87 -16.86 30.64
N ALA A 237 19.11 -16.42 30.87
CA ALA A 237 19.40 -15.32 31.79
C ALA A 237 18.83 -14.00 31.26
N LYS A 238 19.05 -13.71 29.98
CA LYS A 238 18.50 -12.50 29.34
C LYS A 238 16.98 -12.57 29.22
N TRP A 239 16.42 -13.74 28.94
CA TRP A 239 14.97 -13.95 28.98
C TRP A 239 14.37 -13.65 30.36
N GLN A 240 14.93 -14.20 31.46
CA GLN A 240 14.39 -13.92 32.80
C GLN A 240 14.49 -12.44 33.15
N THR A 241 15.60 -11.78 32.80
CA THR A 241 15.75 -10.32 32.97
C THR A 241 14.64 -9.55 32.27
N PHE A 242 14.36 -9.88 31.00
CA PHE A 242 13.28 -9.26 30.22
C PHE A 242 11.91 -9.49 30.85
N ARG A 243 11.65 -10.72 31.28
CA ARG A 243 10.38 -11.13 31.87
C ARG A 243 10.13 -10.44 33.21
N GLU A 244 11.15 -10.32 34.05
CA GLU A 244 11.07 -9.64 35.35
C GLU A 244 10.82 -8.15 35.17
N GLN A 245 11.58 -7.49 34.28
CA GLN A 245 11.34 -6.08 33.94
C GLN A 245 9.93 -5.87 33.38
N ALA A 246 9.47 -6.75 32.50
CA ALA A 246 8.13 -6.69 31.95
C ALA A 246 7.03 -6.84 33.02
N ARG A 247 7.29 -7.44 34.20
CA ARG A 247 6.28 -7.60 35.26
C ARG A 247 6.04 -6.33 36.07
N THR A 248 6.98 -5.39 36.07
CA THR A 248 6.83 -4.12 36.79
C THR A 248 5.81 -3.22 36.08
N LEU A 249 5.23 -2.23 36.76
CA LEU A 249 4.33 -1.24 36.14
C LEU A 249 5.00 -0.54 34.94
N GLU A 250 6.29 -0.22 35.08
CA GLU A 250 7.14 0.40 34.06
C GLU A 250 7.53 -0.55 32.91
N GLY A 251 7.17 -1.84 32.97
CA GLY A 251 7.60 -2.86 32.02
C GLY A 251 7.13 -2.67 30.57
N LEU A 252 6.16 -1.78 30.31
CA LEU A 252 5.78 -1.33 28.97
C LEU A 252 6.51 -0.05 28.54
N GLY A 253 7.30 0.59 29.40
CA GLY A 253 7.91 1.89 29.17
C GLY A 253 6.90 3.03 29.19
N GLU A 254 7.38 4.25 28.95
CA GLU A 254 6.59 5.47 28.95
C GLU A 254 5.85 5.69 27.63
N TYR A 255 4.78 6.49 27.65
CA TYR A 255 4.11 6.90 26.41
C TYR A 255 5.02 7.83 25.60
N GLU A 256 5.22 7.49 24.33
CA GLU A 256 6.12 8.23 23.45
C GLU A 256 5.36 9.09 22.45
N THR A 257 5.94 10.20 22.02
CA THR A 257 5.35 11.08 20.98
C THR A 257 6.24 11.24 19.75
N GLU A 258 7.52 10.88 19.85
CA GLU A 258 8.48 11.03 18.76
C GLU A 258 9.05 9.68 18.32
N ASN A 259 9.09 9.44 17.00
CA ASN A 259 9.71 8.25 16.40
C ASN A 259 9.20 6.93 17.03
N VAL A 260 7.90 6.88 17.29
CA VAL A 260 7.25 5.76 17.98
C VAL A 260 7.28 4.51 17.11
N LEU A 261 7.15 4.65 15.79
CA LEU A 261 7.24 3.56 14.82
C LEU A 261 8.68 3.30 14.33
N ASP A 262 9.67 3.83 15.07
CA ASP A 262 11.06 3.45 14.93
C ASP A 262 11.71 3.84 13.59
N GLY A 263 11.18 4.89 12.95
CA GLY A 263 11.61 5.37 11.63
C GLY A 263 10.92 4.64 10.48
N SER A 264 9.81 3.97 10.76
CA SER A 264 8.89 3.47 9.74
C SER A 264 8.01 4.63 9.25
N ASP A 265 8.00 4.85 7.93
CA ASP A 265 7.11 5.82 7.28
C ASP A 265 5.74 5.22 6.94
N LEU A 266 5.39 4.08 7.55
CA LEU A 266 4.09 3.44 7.34
C LEU A 266 2.97 4.30 7.91
N THR A 267 1.92 4.52 7.11
CA THR A 267 0.66 5.02 7.64
C THR A 267 -0.06 3.93 8.42
N PHE A 268 -0.83 4.35 9.40
CA PHE A 268 -1.69 3.46 10.17
C PHE A 268 -3.05 4.10 10.43
N GLY A 269 -4.03 3.32 10.87
CA GLY A 269 -5.30 3.81 11.40
C GLY A 269 -5.78 2.87 12.49
N ILE A 270 -6.66 3.35 13.35
CA ILE A 270 -7.22 2.54 14.44
C ILE A 270 -8.74 2.69 14.52
N GLU A 271 -9.38 1.62 14.97
CA GLU A 271 -10.78 1.57 15.34
C GLU A 271 -10.82 1.09 16.81
N LEU A 272 -11.24 1.97 17.73
CA LEU A 272 -11.29 1.74 19.18
C LEU A 272 -12.74 1.57 19.61
N GLU A 273 -13.13 0.34 19.96
CA GLU A 273 -14.45 0.06 20.49
C GLU A 273 -14.51 0.36 22.00
N VAL A 274 -15.56 1.05 22.43
CA VAL A 274 -15.78 1.40 23.85
C VAL A 274 -17.24 1.23 24.25
N GLU A 275 -17.46 0.88 25.51
CA GLU A 275 -18.76 0.64 26.14
C GLU A 275 -19.07 1.67 27.23
N ASN A 276 -20.31 1.65 27.73
CA ASN A 276 -20.79 2.49 28.83
C ASN A 276 -20.67 4.00 28.54
N ILE A 277 -20.95 4.41 27.29
CA ILE A 277 -20.88 5.80 26.88
C ILE A 277 -21.94 6.12 25.82
N TYR A 278 -22.53 7.30 25.92
CA TYR A 278 -23.40 7.81 24.86
C TYR A 278 -22.55 8.32 23.69
N GLY A 279 -22.62 7.66 22.53
CA GLY A 279 -21.75 7.95 21.38
C GLY A 279 -21.79 9.42 20.91
N ASP A 280 -22.95 10.10 20.95
CA ASP A 280 -23.01 11.52 20.60
C ASP A 280 -22.29 12.40 21.63
N ALA A 281 -22.25 12.01 22.91
CA ALA A 281 -21.53 12.79 23.92
C ALA A 281 -20.03 12.77 23.62
N LEU A 282 -19.50 11.60 23.24
CA LEU A 282 -18.12 11.46 22.80
C LEU A 282 -17.86 12.24 21.50
N ALA A 283 -18.73 12.11 20.49
CA ALA A 283 -18.59 12.83 19.22
C ALA A 283 -18.59 14.36 19.41
N ARG A 284 -19.44 14.89 20.30
CA ARG A 284 -19.46 16.33 20.65
C ARG A 284 -18.15 16.79 21.26
N GLU A 285 -17.55 16.00 22.16
CA GLU A 285 -16.26 16.34 22.75
C GLU A 285 -15.14 16.28 21.70
N LEU A 286 -15.09 15.25 20.86
CA LEU A 286 -14.10 15.18 19.77
C LEU A 286 -14.21 16.38 18.81
N TYR A 287 -15.43 16.81 18.48
CA TYR A 287 -15.66 18.03 17.72
C TYR A 287 -15.18 19.29 18.45
N ALA A 288 -15.49 19.42 19.75
CA ALA A 288 -15.12 20.59 20.54
C ALA A 288 -13.59 20.76 20.67
N TYR A 289 -12.84 19.67 20.70
CA TYR A 289 -11.38 19.68 20.66
C TYR A 289 -10.79 19.84 19.25
N GLY A 290 -11.61 19.92 18.21
CA GLY A 290 -11.17 20.06 16.82
C GLY A 290 -10.63 18.77 16.19
N PHE A 291 -10.84 17.61 16.81
CA PHE A 291 -10.42 16.32 16.25
C PHE A 291 -11.39 15.78 15.19
N SER A 292 -12.64 16.25 15.20
CA SER A 292 -13.70 15.84 14.28
C SER A 292 -14.38 17.03 13.63
N THR A 293 -14.83 16.87 12.39
CA THR A 293 -15.80 17.80 11.77
C THR A 293 -17.25 17.45 12.09
N THR A 294 -17.51 16.31 12.73
CA THR A 294 -18.86 15.81 13.03
C THR A 294 -19.18 15.90 14.52
N ARG A 295 -20.40 16.33 14.87
CA ARG A 295 -20.85 16.54 16.26
C ARG A 295 -21.69 15.39 16.84
N SER A 296 -22.06 14.42 16.02
CA SER A 296 -22.93 13.31 16.39
C SER A 296 -22.28 11.98 16.04
N GLN A 297 -22.71 10.92 16.70
CA GLN A 297 -22.38 9.57 16.31
C GLN A 297 -22.87 9.34 14.87
N GLN A 298 -22.01 8.68 14.10
CA GLN A 298 -22.17 8.43 12.68
C GLN A 298 -22.65 6.99 12.45
N SER A 299 -23.22 6.76 11.28
CA SER A 299 -23.56 5.40 10.85
C SER A 299 -22.30 4.53 10.70
N TYR A 300 -22.45 3.22 10.87
CA TYR A 300 -21.38 2.25 10.64
C TYR A 300 -20.70 2.41 9.27
N SER A 301 -21.46 2.75 8.22
CA SER A 301 -20.97 2.89 6.84
C SER A 301 -20.30 4.23 6.52
N SER A 302 -20.24 5.17 7.47
CA SER A 302 -19.63 6.49 7.25
C SER A 302 -18.14 6.37 6.90
N ARG A 303 -17.69 7.16 5.92
CA ARG A 303 -16.29 7.19 5.48
C ARG A 303 -15.48 8.10 6.41
N VAL A 304 -14.20 7.74 6.58
CA VAL A 304 -13.22 8.47 7.39
C VAL A 304 -12.00 8.76 6.53
N ASP A 305 -11.57 10.01 6.54
CA ASP A 305 -10.45 10.54 5.79
C ASP A 305 -9.82 11.73 6.55
N GLU A 306 -8.74 12.28 6.02
CA GLU A 306 -8.01 13.39 6.65
C GLU A 306 -8.87 14.65 6.87
N TYR A 307 -9.92 14.85 6.05
CA TYR A 307 -10.81 16.00 6.18
C TYR A 307 -11.83 15.83 7.29
N THR A 308 -12.41 14.63 7.39
CA THR A 308 -13.41 14.31 8.41
C THR A 308 -12.78 14.24 9.81
N GLY A 309 -11.53 13.79 9.89
CA GLY A 309 -10.81 13.60 11.14
C GLY A 309 -11.28 12.35 11.88
N TRP A 310 -11.21 12.36 13.20
CA TRP A 310 -11.71 11.27 14.04
C TRP A 310 -13.23 11.29 14.10
N ILE A 311 -13.89 10.14 14.00
CA ILE A 311 -15.35 10.06 14.14
C ILE A 311 -15.76 8.96 15.11
N VAL A 312 -16.96 9.07 15.68
CA VAL A 312 -17.57 8.00 16.49
C VAL A 312 -18.65 7.34 15.64
N LYS A 313 -18.62 6.02 15.54
CA LYS A 313 -19.59 5.22 14.79
C LYS A 313 -20.45 4.37 15.71
N HIS A 314 -21.62 4.00 15.21
CA HIS A 314 -22.38 2.88 15.78
C HIS A 314 -21.72 1.55 15.40
N ASP A 315 -21.55 0.66 16.38
CA ASP A 315 -21.10 -0.72 16.16
C ASP A 315 -22.13 -1.70 16.71
N GLY A 316 -22.56 -2.66 15.89
CA GLY A 316 -23.63 -3.59 16.25
C GLY A 316 -23.19 -4.74 17.17
N SER A 317 -21.91 -4.85 17.49
CA SER A 317 -21.37 -5.81 18.46
C SER A 317 -21.32 -5.28 19.90
N LEU A 318 -21.58 -3.99 20.08
CA LEU A 318 -21.59 -3.31 21.37
C LEU A 318 -23.00 -3.23 21.97
N GLU A 319 -23.10 -3.31 23.29
CA GLU A 319 -24.37 -3.30 24.04
C GLU A 319 -24.82 -1.87 24.39
N GLY A 320 -23.88 -0.92 24.52
CA GLY A 320 -24.17 0.47 24.88
C GLY A 320 -22.95 1.39 24.77
N GLY A 321 -22.49 1.64 23.54
CA GLY A 321 -21.25 2.37 23.29
C GLY A 321 -21.05 2.90 21.86
N GLY A 322 -19.80 2.93 21.42
CA GLY A 322 -19.43 3.37 20.09
C GLY A 322 -18.01 3.00 19.68
N GLU A 323 -17.74 3.08 18.38
CA GLU A 323 -16.40 2.84 17.81
C GLU A 323 -15.77 4.17 17.39
N ILE A 324 -14.62 4.50 17.98
CA ILE A 324 -13.85 5.68 17.60
C ILE A 324 -12.93 5.29 16.45
N VAL A 325 -13.14 5.88 15.28
CA VAL A 325 -12.38 5.56 14.05
C VAL A 325 -11.48 6.72 13.68
N SER A 326 -10.20 6.42 13.48
CA SER A 326 -9.20 7.41 13.08
C SER A 326 -9.24 7.69 11.57
N PRO A 327 -8.79 8.89 11.14
CA PRO A 327 -8.33 9.07 9.77
C PRO A 327 -7.04 8.27 9.54
N PRO A 328 -6.49 8.23 8.31
CA PRO A 328 -5.12 7.78 8.10
C PRO A 328 -4.14 8.63 8.94
N LEU A 329 -3.34 7.96 9.76
CA LEU A 329 -2.37 8.55 10.70
C LEU A 329 -0.93 8.30 10.24
N ARG A 330 -0.01 9.10 10.78
CA ARG A 330 1.44 9.01 10.58
C ARG A 330 2.15 9.07 11.93
N ASP A 331 3.40 8.61 11.98
CA ASP A 331 4.22 8.70 13.19
C ASP A 331 4.68 10.14 13.45
N THR A 332 3.79 10.96 14.03
CA THR A 332 4.07 12.36 14.39
C THR A 332 3.65 12.66 15.83
N PRO A 333 4.28 13.63 16.51
CA PRO A 333 3.89 14.04 17.85
C PRO A 333 2.40 14.36 17.99
N GLU A 334 1.84 15.07 17.01
CA GLU A 334 0.43 15.47 16.99
C GLU A 334 -0.50 14.25 16.94
N THR A 335 -0.13 13.21 16.19
CA THR A 335 -0.89 11.95 16.12
C THR A 335 -0.94 11.28 17.49
N TRP A 336 0.20 11.18 18.16
CA TRP A 336 0.30 10.51 19.46
C TRP A 336 -0.34 11.34 20.58
N GLU A 337 -0.24 12.67 20.53
CA GLU A 337 -0.93 13.55 21.46
C GLU A 337 -2.45 13.49 21.29
N ALA A 338 -2.94 13.49 20.04
CA ALA A 338 -4.35 13.32 19.74
C ALA A 338 -4.87 11.97 20.27
N LEU A 339 -4.16 10.87 20.01
CA LEU A 339 -4.55 9.54 20.50
C LEU A 339 -4.66 9.52 22.03
N ARG A 340 -3.65 10.03 22.74
CA ARG A 340 -3.67 10.12 24.21
C ARG A 340 -4.86 10.94 24.68
N LYS A 341 -5.08 12.11 24.09
CA LYS A 341 -6.18 13.00 24.46
C LYS A 341 -7.56 12.38 24.21
N ILE A 342 -7.73 11.65 23.12
CA ILE A 342 -8.97 10.94 22.78
C ILE A 342 -9.27 9.86 23.83
N THR A 343 -8.27 9.07 24.22
CA THR A 343 -8.45 8.07 25.27
C THR A 343 -8.80 8.70 26.63
N ASP A 344 -8.19 9.85 26.95
CA ASP A 344 -8.50 10.61 28.18
C ASP A 344 -9.92 11.19 28.16
N ILE A 345 -10.39 11.69 27.02
CA ILE A 345 -11.77 12.16 26.83
C ILE A 345 -12.75 11.00 27.06
N ALA A 346 -12.52 9.86 26.41
CA ALA A 346 -13.38 8.69 26.54
C ALA A 346 -13.49 8.23 28.00
N ARG A 347 -12.35 8.07 28.70
CA ARG A 347 -12.34 7.71 30.13
C ARG A 347 -13.06 8.72 31.02
N ARG A 348 -12.83 10.03 30.80
CA ARG A 348 -13.49 11.09 31.59
C ARG A 348 -15.01 11.06 31.42
N LEU A 349 -15.50 10.65 30.26
CA LEU A 349 -16.93 10.49 29.97
C LEU A 349 -17.50 9.16 30.49
N GLY A 350 -16.70 8.32 31.14
CA GLY A 350 -17.13 7.05 31.74
C GLY A 350 -17.05 5.85 30.80
N ALA A 351 -16.41 5.99 29.63
CA ALA A 351 -16.21 4.87 28.72
C ALA A 351 -15.38 3.76 29.39
N THR A 352 -15.73 2.52 29.07
CA THR A 352 -15.06 1.32 29.54
C THR A 352 -14.75 0.39 28.38
N THR A 353 -13.89 -0.61 28.62
CA THR A 353 -13.57 -1.67 27.67
C THR A 353 -13.76 -3.01 28.37
N ASP A 354 -14.37 -3.96 27.68
CA ASP A 354 -14.69 -5.29 28.21
C ASP A 354 -14.52 -6.37 27.13
N ARG A 355 -15.10 -7.55 27.38
CA ARG A 355 -15.06 -8.70 26.46
C ARG A 355 -15.83 -8.51 25.14
N HIS A 356 -16.57 -7.41 24.98
CA HIS A 356 -17.27 -7.06 23.75
C HIS A 356 -16.41 -6.13 22.89
N THR A 357 -15.54 -5.34 23.52
CA THR A 357 -14.67 -4.37 22.85
C THR A 357 -13.40 -4.98 22.23
N GLY A 358 -13.04 -4.50 21.05
CA GLY A 358 -11.79 -4.75 20.33
C GLY A 358 -11.02 -3.48 19.99
N LEU A 359 -9.74 -3.66 19.62
CA LEU A 359 -8.92 -2.63 18.98
C LEU A 359 -8.47 -3.18 17.62
N HIS A 360 -8.79 -2.45 16.56
CA HIS A 360 -8.45 -2.85 15.20
C HIS A 360 -7.39 -1.89 14.69
N ILE A 361 -6.25 -2.42 14.23
CA ILE A 361 -5.12 -1.61 13.77
C ILE A 361 -4.94 -1.84 12.27
N HIS A 362 -5.17 -0.81 11.47
CA HIS A 362 -4.96 -0.84 10.03
C HIS A 362 -3.56 -0.36 9.69
N MET A 363 -2.65 -1.25 9.30
CA MET A 363 -1.32 -0.86 8.81
C MET A 363 -1.31 -0.74 7.29
N GLY A 364 -0.75 0.33 6.74
CA GLY A 364 -0.50 0.45 5.31
C GLY A 364 0.34 -0.71 4.77
N HIS A 365 -0.09 -1.37 3.70
CA HIS A 365 0.59 -2.57 3.19
C HIS A 365 1.66 -2.27 2.13
N SER A 366 2.01 -1.00 1.90
CA SER A 366 2.97 -0.56 0.89
C SER A 366 4.33 -1.26 1.02
N ILE A 367 4.74 -1.56 2.26
CA ILE A 367 5.98 -2.27 2.56
C ILE A 367 5.97 -3.75 2.13
N LEU A 368 4.80 -4.39 2.14
CA LEU A 368 4.64 -5.78 1.68
C LEU A 368 4.64 -5.88 0.15
N ASP A 369 4.31 -4.77 -0.53
CA ASP A 369 4.23 -4.60 -1.98
C ASP A 369 3.53 -5.75 -2.74
N ASP A 370 3.73 -5.84 -4.05
CA ASP A 370 3.17 -6.91 -4.90
C ASP A 370 4.01 -8.18 -4.93
N ARG A 371 4.98 -8.33 -4.01
CA ARG A 371 5.82 -9.52 -3.93
C ARG A 371 5.19 -10.52 -2.97
N GLY A 372 4.49 -11.51 -3.51
CA GLY A 372 3.81 -12.56 -2.74
C GLY A 372 4.65 -13.26 -1.67
N TYR A 373 5.98 -13.33 -1.80
CA TYR A 373 6.86 -13.89 -0.75
C TYR A 373 6.95 -13.04 0.55
N ARG A 374 6.61 -11.75 0.52
CA ARG A 374 6.45 -10.90 1.73
C ARG A 374 5.15 -11.25 2.45
N TRP A 375 4.06 -11.40 1.70
CA TRP A 375 2.77 -11.88 2.19
C TRP A 375 2.85 -13.31 2.76
N GLN A 376 3.62 -14.20 2.13
CA GLN A 376 3.92 -15.53 2.68
C GLN A 376 4.64 -15.45 4.03
N ARG A 377 5.53 -14.48 4.24
CA ARG A 377 6.18 -14.28 5.55
C ARG A 377 5.23 -13.71 6.59
N LEU A 378 4.37 -12.75 6.22
CA LEU A 378 3.28 -12.29 7.09
C LEU A 378 2.35 -13.44 7.48
N ALA A 379 2.05 -14.36 6.56
CA ALA A 379 1.28 -15.56 6.87
C ALA A 379 2.00 -16.45 7.90
N ARG A 380 3.33 -16.60 7.81
CA ARG A 380 4.16 -17.42 8.72
C ARG A 380 4.15 -16.89 10.15
N TYR A 381 4.68 -15.69 10.41
CA TYR A 381 3.84 -14.67 11.04
C TYR A 381 2.74 -15.10 11.98
N ILE A 382 1.57 -14.74 11.48
CA ILE A 382 0.30 -14.73 12.16
C ILE A 382 -0.22 -16.14 12.37
N TYR A 383 0.07 -17.07 11.46
CA TYR A 383 -0.36 -18.45 11.61
C TYR A 383 0.41 -19.15 12.74
N TRP A 384 1.73 -19.05 12.73
CA TRP A 384 2.57 -19.82 13.66
C TRP A 384 2.67 -19.19 15.03
N PHE A 385 2.66 -17.87 15.14
CA PHE A 385 2.70 -17.17 16.41
C PHE A 385 1.32 -16.65 16.85
N GLY A 386 0.24 -17.17 16.26
CA GLY A 386 -1.12 -16.70 16.52
C GLY A 386 -1.50 -16.69 18.00
N ASN A 387 -1.06 -17.71 18.77
CA ASN A 387 -1.27 -17.75 20.21
C ASN A 387 -0.56 -16.65 20.96
N GLU A 388 0.68 -16.40 20.58
CA GLU A 388 1.49 -15.34 21.14
C GLU A 388 0.87 -13.98 20.81
N TYR A 389 0.32 -13.79 19.59
CA TYR A 389 -0.45 -12.60 19.23
C TYR A 389 -1.72 -12.45 20.06
N TYR A 390 -2.58 -13.47 20.18
CA TYR A 390 -3.78 -13.36 21.03
C TYR A 390 -3.43 -13.05 22.48
N LYS A 391 -2.34 -13.63 23.00
CA LYS A 391 -1.85 -13.34 24.34
C LYS A 391 -1.39 -11.90 24.46
N MET A 392 -0.53 -11.42 23.56
CA MET A 392 -0.14 -10.01 23.54
C MET A 392 -1.34 -9.08 23.36
N GLY A 393 -2.34 -9.47 22.57
CA GLY A 393 -3.58 -8.73 22.34
C GLY A 393 -4.47 -8.58 23.57
N ALA A 394 -4.42 -9.55 24.48
CA ALA A 394 -5.13 -9.55 25.74
C ALA A 394 -4.42 -8.76 26.86
N ALA A 395 -3.35 -8.01 26.55
CA ALA A 395 -2.64 -7.22 27.55
C ALA A 395 -3.56 -6.18 28.22
N SER A 396 -3.53 -6.13 29.55
CA SER A 396 -4.22 -5.11 30.35
C SER A 396 -3.28 -4.45 31.37
N ASP A 397 -3.73 -3.32 31.93
CA ASP A 397 -3.02 -2.50 32.94
C ASP A 397 -2.97 -3.13 34.35
N ARG A 398 -3.57 -4.32 34.52
CA ARG A 398 -3.75 -5.04 35.80
C ARG A 398 -4.54 -4.24 36.85
N HIS A 399 -5.82 -4.04 36.57
CA HIS A 399 -6.85 -4.06 37.63
C HIS A 399 -7.92 -5.14 37.45
N HIS A 400 -8.14 -5.62 36.23
CA HIS A 400 -8.92 -6.83 35.95
C HIS A 400 -8.30 -7.55 34.75
N ALA A 401 -8.14 -8.87 34.83
CA ALA A 401 -7.81 -9.68 33.66
C ALA A 401 -8.99 -9.55 32.69
N THR A 402 -8.83 -8.80 31.61
CA THR A 402 -9.85 -8.76 30.57
C THR A 402 -9.76 -10.08 29.82
N MET A 403 -10.77 -10.93 29.99
CA MET A 403 -10.92 -12.10 29.13
C MET A 403 -10.92 -11.59 27.69
N HIS A 404 -10.00 -12.10 26.86
CA HIS A 404 -9.99 -11.81 25.42
C HIS A 404 -11.41 -11.86 24.86
N ARG A 405 -11.78 -10.91 23.98
CA ARG A 405 -13.15 -10.78 23.40
C ARG A 405 -13.64 -11.99 22.58
N GLY A 406 -12.84 -13.04 22.59
CA GLY A 406 -12.95 -14.25 21.82
C GLY A 406 -12.57 -14.14 20.35
N LEU A 407 -12.60 -15.29 19.69
CA LEU A 407 -12.09 -15.45 18.33
C LEU A 407 -13.15 -15.22 17.26
N ARG A 408 -14.41 -14.92 17.64
CA ARG A 408 -15.52 -14.79 16.69
C ARG A 408 -15.23 -13.75 15.60
N TYR A 409 -14.67 -12.61 15.99
CA TYR A 409 -14.36 -11.50 15.07
C TYR A 409 -12.87 -11.41 14.69
N ALA A 410 -12.06 -12.32 15.22
CA ALA A 410 -10.61 -12.35 15.09
C ALA A 410 -10.09 -13.81 14.98
N GLY A 411 -10.74 -14.65 14.16
CA GLY A 411 -10.47 -16.08 14.12
C GLY A 411 -9.08 -16.44 13.56
N PRO A 412 -8.55 -17.65 13.83
CA PRO A 412 -7.25 -18.05 13.32
C PRO A 412 -7.26 -18.16 11.78
N LEU A 413 -6.08 -17.95 11.18
CA LEU A 413 -5.88 -18.25 9.76
C LEU A 413 -5.95 -19.75 9.51
N HIS A 414 -6.45 -20.17 8.35
CA HIS A 414 -6.55 -21.58 8.00
C HIS A 414 -5.40 -22.00 7.09
N LEU A 415 -4.72 -23.08 7.48
CA LEU A 415 -3.58 -23.63 6.73
C LEU A 415 -3.90 -23.92 5.26
N ARG A 416 -5.12 -24.40 4.98
CA ARG A 416 -5.58 -24.70 3.61
C ARG A 416 -5.56 -23.48 2.69
N ASP A 417 -5.82 -22.29 3.24
CA ASP A 417 -5.89 -21.04 2.49
C ASP A 417 -4.48 -20.46 2.32
N LEU A 418 -3.68 -20.53 3.38
CA LEU A 418 -2.27 -20.13 3.33
C LEU A 418 -1.47 -20.96 2.32
N ARG A 419 -1.71 -22.28 2.24
CA ARG A 419 -1.06 -23.18 1.26
C ARG A 419 -1.35 -22.80 -0.21
N GLN A 420 -2.32 -21.93 -0.48
CA GLN A 420 -2.61 -21.42 -1.82
C GLN A 420 -1.77 -20.18 -2.19
N LEU A 421 -1.12 -19.53 -1.22
CA LEU A 421 -0.22 -18.41 -1.46
C LEU A 421 0.97 -18.86 -2.32
N ARG A 422 1.37 -18.00 -3.25
CA ARG A 422 2.51 -18.21 -4.16
C ARG A 422 3.45 -17.02 -4.08
N ARG A 423 4.73 -17.26 -4.35
CA ARG A 423 5.78 -16.21 -4.31
C ARG A 423 5.53 -15.07 -5.30
N ASN A 424 4.82 -15.35 -6.39
CA ASN A 424 4.49 -14.43 -7.48
C ASN A 424 3.03 -13.94 -7.44
N ASP A 425 2.31 -14.16 -6.33
CA ASP A 425 1.00 -13.54 -6.15
C ASP A 425 1.15 -12.02 -6.09
N THR A 426 0.23 -11.31 -6.73
CA THR A 426 0.04 -9.85 -6.51
C THR A 426 -0.49 -9.61 -5.11
N ALA A 427 -0.38 -8.38 -4.60
CA ALA A 427 -0.90 -7.99 -3.29
C ALA A 427 -2.39 -8.34 -3.16
N LEU A 428 -3.19 -8.06 -4.19
CA LEU A 428 -4.62 -8.38 -4.20
C LEU A 428 -4.89 -9.89 -4.16
N SER A 429 -4.12 -10.68 -4.90
CA SER A 429 -4.25 -12.15 -4.90
C SER A 429 -3.82 -12.75 -3.57
N ALA A 430 -2.70 -12.29 -3.03
CA ALA A 430 -2.19 -12.72 -1.74
C ALA A 430 -3.17 -12.36 -0.61
N SER A 431 -3.70 -11.13 -0.60
CA SER A 431 -4.70 -10.67 0.37
C SER A 431 -5.96 -11.55 0.37
N ARG A 432 -6.52 -11.83 -0.81
CA ARG A 432 -7.69 -12.74 -0.92
C ARG A 432 -7.41 -14.13 -0.32
N LYS A 433 -6.26 -14.71 -0.64
CA LYS A 433 -5.88 -16.04 -0.17
C LYS A 433 -5.54 -16.07 1.32
N LEU A 434 -4.93 -15.01 1.83
CA LEU A 434 -4.49 -14.91 3.23
C LEU A 434 -5.65 -15.12 4.21
N ILE A 435 -6.79 -14.51 3.91
CA ILE A 435 -8.01 -14.63 4.72
C ILE A 435 -9.02 -15.64 4.17
N GLY A 436 -8.67 -16.37 3.08
CA GLY A 436 -9.58 -17.32 2.44
C GLY A 436 -10.85 -16.69 1.88
N TYR A 437 -10.78 -15.42 1.45
CA TYR A 437 -11.95 -14.58 1.17
C TYR A 437 -12.83 -15.13 0.04
N ARG A 438 -14.03 -15.61 0.37
CA ARG A 438 -15.09 -15.98 -0.59
C ARG A 438 -16.37 -15.20 -0.33
N TRP A 439 -16.69 -15.02 0.94
CA TRP A 439 -17.85 -14.29 1.43
C TRP A 439 -17.41 -13.28 2.48
N HIS A 440 -18.27 -12.29 2.74
CA HIS A 440 -17.97 -11.22 3.69
C HIS A 440 -17.67 -11.74 5.11
N GLU A 441 -18.31 -12.83 5.55
CA GLU A 441 -18.06 -13.48 6.84
C GLU A 441 -16.68 -14.13 6.98
N ASP A 442 -16.00 -14.46 5.88
CA ASP A 442 -14.65 -15.02 5.90
C ASP A 442 -13.61 -14.01 6.39
N ARG A 443 -13.96 -12.71 6.43
CA ARG A 443 -13.08 -11.61 6.85
C ARG A 443 -12.70 -11.62 8.33
N TYR A 444 -13.48 -12.31 9.17
CA TYR A 444 -13.34 -12.31 10.63
C TYR A 444 -12.16 -13.16 11.09
N LYS A 445 -10.95 -12.68 10.78
CA LYS A 445 -9.68 -13.33 11.06
C LYS A 445 -8.78 -12.42 11.89
N ILE A 446 -7.81 -13.01 12.58
CA ILE A 446 -6.79 -12.35 13.40
C ILE A 446 -6.07 -11.21 12.65
N ILE A 447 -5.90 -11.39 11.33
CA ILE A 447 -5.64 -10.31 10.39
C ILE A 447 -6.70 -10.30 9.29
N ASN A 448 -7.09 -9.13 8.83
CA ASN A 448 -8.10 -8.96 7.81
C ASN A 448 -7.59 -8.05 6.67
N THR A 449 -7.88 -8.44 5.44
CA THR A 449 -7.54 -7.66 4.23
C THR A 449 -8.76 -7.37 3.37
N ALA A 450 -9.97 -7.63 3.87
CA ALA A 450 -11.22 -7.46 3.13
C ALA A 450 -11.40 -6.01 2.66
N LYS A 451 -11.03 -5.00 3.47
CA LYS A 451 -11.08 -3.57 3.08
C LYS A 451 -10.26 -3.29 1.82
N PHE A 452 -9.12 -3.96 1.65
CA PHE A 452 -8.32 -3.89 0.42
C PHE A 452 -8.98 -4.65 -0.74
N VAL A 453 -9.50 -5.85 -0.47
CA VAL A 453 -10.11 -6.70 -1.49
C VAL A 453 -11.40 -6.12 -2.07
N GLU A 454 -12.24 -5.51 -1.23
CA GLU A 454 -13.58 -5.00 -1.56
C GLU A 454 -13.54 -3.53 -1.99
N HIS A 455 -12.70 -2.72 -1.35
CA HIS A 455 -12.72 -1.25 -1.49
C HIS A 455 -11.39 -0.66 -1.93
N ASN A 456 -10.39 -1.50 -2.21
CA ASN A 456 -9.05 -1.08 -2.64
C ASN A 456 -8.36 -0.12 -1.64
N VAL A 457 -8.69 -0.24 -0.35
CA VAL A 457 -8.01 0.48 0.74
C VAL A 457 -6.78 -0.34 1.14
N PRO A 458 -5.54 0.12 0.85
CA PRO A 458 -4.35 -0.73 0.88
C PRO A 458 -3.80 -0.92 2.29
N THR A 459 -4.57 -1.59 3.16
CA THR A 459 -4.20 -1.87 4.56
C THR A 459 -4.32 -3.35 4.90
N VAL A 460 -3.52 -3.79 5.87
CA VAL A 460 -3.73 -5.03 6.63
C VAL A 460 -4.26 -4.62 8.00
N GLU A 461 -5.43 -5.11 8.33
CA GLU A 461 -6.08 -4.87 9.62
C GLU A 461 -5.67 -5.97 10.61
N PHE A 462 -5.21 -5.61 11.80
CA PHE A 462 -4.88 -6.51 12.89
C PHE A 462 -6.02 -6.45 13.91
N ARG A 463 -6.62 -7.61 14.20
CA ARG A 463 -7.83 -7.76 15.03
C ARG A 463 -7.61 -8.54 16.32
N TYR A 464 -6.39 -9.00 16.55
CA TYR A 464 -5.99 -9.70 17.77
C TYR A 464 -6.04 -8.86 19.06
N PRO A 465 -5.90 -7.51 19.03
CA PRO A 465 -5.97 -6.73 20.27
C PRO A 465 -7.39 -6.63 20.84
N ASN A 466 -7.49 -6.77 22.16
CA ASN A 466 -8.68 -6.38 22.91
C ASN A 466 -8.86 -4.85 22.90
N GLY A 467 -10.09 -4.40 23.16
CA GLY A 467 -10.34 -3.01 23.49
C GLY A 467 -9.51 -2.58 24.70
N SER A 468 -8.90 -1.40 24.61
CA SER A 468 -8.16 -0.77 25.69
C SER A 468 -8.36 0.74 25.60
N LEU A 469 -8.43 1.39 26.75
CA LEU A 469 -8.31 2.84 26.86
C LEU A 469 -6.92 3.27 27.33
N ASP A 470 -6.01 2.33 27.62
CA ASP A 470 -4.62 2.64 27.96
C ASP A 470 -3.81 3.06 26.73
N PRO A 471 -3.41 4.35 26.62
CA PRO A 471 -2.68 4.83 25.47
C PRO A 471 -1.33 4.13 25.32
N ILE A 472 -0.69 3.68 26.41
CA ILE A 472 0.56 2.92 26.34
C ILE A 472 0.29 1.55 25.72
N ILE A 473 -0.74 0.83 26.18
CA ILE A 473 -1.09 -0.48 25.60
C ILE A 473 -1.42 -0.32 24.10
N ILE A 474 -2.27 0.63 23.74
CA ILE A 474 -2.64 0.90 22.34
C ILE A 474 -1.40 1.18 21.49
N GLN A 475 -0.51 2.07 21.95
CA GLN A 475 0.73 2.41 21.27
C GLN A 475 1.61 1.17 21.05
N ARG A 476 1.74 0.31 22.06
CA ARG A 476 2.56 -0.90 22.00
C ARG A 476 1.98 -1.95 21.04
N GLN A 477 0.64 -2.07 20.97
CA GLN A 477 -0.01 -2.91 19.96
C GLN A 477 0.24 -2.39 18.53
N ILE A 478 0.21 -1.06 18.32
CA ILE A 478 0.53 -0.45 17.02
C ILE A 478 1.99 -0.69 16.64
N GLN A 479 2.92 -0.53 17.58
CA GLN A 479 4.34 -0.82 17.36
C GLN A 479 4.59 -2.28 17.00
N LEU A 480 3.90 -3.22 17.67
CA LEU A 480 3.97 -4.64 17.35
C LEU A 480 3.41 -4.97 15.96
N ALA A 481 2.29 -4.35 15.57
CA ALA A 481 1.72 -4.48 14.23
C ALA A 481 2.68 -3.94 13.16
N ASN A 482 3.25 -2.75 13.37
CA ASN A 482 4.27 -2.15 12.51
C ASN A 482 5.51 -3.06 12.39
N ALA A 483 6.06 -3.51 13.52
CA ALA A 483 7.23 -4.40 13.53
C ALA A 483 6.95 -5.70 12.76
N THR A 484 5.76 -6.27 12.90
CA THR A 484 5.35 -7.47 12.15
C THR A 484 5.35 -7.23 10.64
N MET A 485 4.79 -6.08 10.19
CA MET A 485 4.78 -5.70 8.77
C MET A 485 6.19 -5.48 8.23
N MET A 486 7.03 -4.75 8.98
CA MET A 486 8.42 -4.47 8.61
C MET A 486 9.26 -5.76 8.55
N GLN A 487 9.12 -6.65 9.54
CA GLN A 487 9.82 -7.93 9.54
C GLN A 487 9.34 -8.85 8.41
N ALA A 488 8.03 -8.91 8.14
CA ALA A 488 7.49 -9.68 7.01
C ALA A 488 7.98 -9.15 5.66
N ALA A 489 8.22 -7.84 5.54
CA ALA A 489 8.81 -7.26 4.34
C ALA A 489 10.32 -7.58 4.24
N TYR A 490 11.03 -7.51 5.36
CA TYR A 490 12.49 -7.52 5.42
C TYR A 490 13.12 -8.92 5.60
N LEU A 491 12.73 -9.71 6.61
CA LEU A 491 13.43 -10.93 7.04
C LEU A 491 13.60 -11.97 5.91
N ARG A 492 14.83 -12.12 5.39
CA ARG A 492 15.19 -13.02 4.27
C ARG A 492 15.81 -14.29 4.82
N LYS A 493 15.75 -15.37 4.03
CA LYS A 493 16.21 -16.73 4.40
C LYS A 493 17.66 -16.83 4.92
N HIS A 494 18.55 -15.89 4.58
CA HIS A 494 19.95 -15.91 5.02
C HIS A 494 20.23 -15.00 6.22
N MET A 495 19.24 -14.29 6.73
CA MET A 495 19.41 -13.37 7.84
C MET A 495 19.13 -14.07 9.17
N PRO A 496 19.83 -13.70 10.25
CA PRO A 496 19.55 -14.20 11.60
C PRO A 496 18.08 -14.09 11.97
N GLY A 497 17.54 -15.11 12.64
CA GLY A 497 16.13 -15.18 13.03
C GLY A 497 15.20 -15.72 11.93
N ALA A 498 15.62 -15.77 10.66
CA ALA A 498 14.79 -16.29 9.58
C ALA A 498 14.56 -17.81 9.67
N GLU A 499 15.52 -18.52 10.27
CA GLU A 499 15.46 -19.93 10.65
C GLU A 499 14.42 -20.21 11.75
N ARG A 500 14.06 -19.20 12.54
CA ARG A 500 13.05 -19.30 13.61
C ARG A 500 11.62 -19.15 13.10
N LEU A 501 11.44 -18.61 11.89
CA LEU A 501 10.15 -18.68 11.22
C LEU A 501 9.86 -20.13 10.83
N PRO A 502 8.72 -20.74 11.21
CA PRO A 502 8.47 -22.13 10.88
C PRO A 502 8.19 -22.36 9.39
N ALA A 503 8.46 -23.57 8.90
CA ALA A 503 8.27 -23.94 7.51
C ALA A 503 6.78 -24.07 7.17
N LEU A 504 6.31 -23.26 6.22
CA LEU A 504 4.91 -23.27 5.77
C LEU A 504 4.80 -23.59 4.27
N PHE A 505 5.82 -23.25 3.50
CA PHE A 505 5.86 -23.40 2.05
C PHE A 505 6.98 -24.35 1.61
N ARG A 506 6.82 -24.92 0.42
CA ARG A 506 7.81 -25.83 -0.15
C ARG A 506 9.18 -25.15 -0.28
N GLY A 507 10.21 -25.75 0.32
CA GLY A 507 11.59 -25.24 0.28
C GLY A 507 11.95 -24.26 1.40
N ASP A 508 11.03 -24.02 2.34
CA ASP A 508 11.37 -23.40 3.62
C ASP A 508 12.31 -24.32 4.41
N ARG A 509 13.25 -23.71 5.13
CA ARG A 509 14.06 -24.36 6.16
C ARG A 509 13.74 -23.65 7.45
N SER A 510 13.41 -24.39 8.51
CA SER A 510 13.12 -23.83 9.81
C SER A 510 13.51 -24.79 10.92
N ASP A 511 13.69 -24.23 12.10
CA ASP A 511 13.73 -25.01 13.32
C ASP A 511 12.35 -25.60 13.64
N ALA A 512 12.37 -26.63 14.47
CA ALA A 512 11.16 -27.13 15.10
C ALA A 512 10.61 -26.07 16.06
N LEU A 513 9.27 -25.97 16.12
CA LEU A 513 8.63 -25.16 17.15
C LEU A 513 8.99 -25.70 18.53
N ALA A 514 9.37 -24.78 19.41
CA ALA A 514 9.61 -25.12 20.80
C ALA A 514 8.33 -25.62 21.47
N GLU A 515 8.48 -26.51 22.43
CA GLU A 515 7.37 -26.99 23.24
C GLU A 515 6.94 -25.90 24.24
N GLY A 516 5.62 -25.81 24.48
CA GLY A 516 5.04 -24.86 25.43
C GLY A 516 4.98 -23.40 24.94
N SER A 517 4.11 -22.62 25.57
CA SER A 517 3.85 -21.23 25.19
C SER A 517 5.08 -20.32 25.38
N GLU A 518 5.87 -20.53 26.43
CA GLU A 518 7.06 -19.73 26.69
C GLU A 518 8.16 -19.99 25.65
N GLY A 519 8.43 -21.26 25.32
CA GLY A 519 9.41 -21.62 24.30
C GLY A 519 9.06 -21.01 22.93
N ARG A 520 7.79 -21.13 22.52
CA ARG A 520 7.29 -20.53 21.27
C ARG A 520 7.40 -19.01 21.27
N PHE A 521 7.08 -18.37 22.39
CA PHE A 521 7.22 -16.93 22.52
C PHE A 521 8.69 -16.49 22.44
N ARG A 522 9.61 -17.22 23.05
CA ARG A 522 11.04 -16.93 22.93
C ARG A 522 11.53 -17.09 21.49
N GLN A 523 11.04 -18.10 20.74
CA GLN A 523 11.31 -18.21 19.30
C GLN A 523 10.71 -17.07 18.48
N PHE A 524 9.53 -16.56 18.86
CA PHE A 524 8.99 -15.34 18.27
C PHE A 524 9.92 -14.15 18.50
N LEU A 525 10.42 -13.96 19.72
CA LEU A 525 11.34 -12.86 20.03
C LEU A 525 12.64 -12.93 19.22
N ASP A 526 13.14 -14.12 18.90
CA ASP A 526 14.33 -14.30 18.06
C ASP A 526 14.15 -13.78 16.62
N THR A 527 12.92 -13.62 16.17
CA THR A 527 12.63 -13.03 14.85
C THR A 527 12.68 -11.49 14.88
N LEU A 528 12.67 -10.89 16.08
CA LEU A 528 12.70 -9.45 16.28
C LEU A 528 14.15 -8.99 16.46
N GLY A 529 14.60 -8.09 15.58
CA GLY A 529 16.01 -7.75 15.51
C GLY A 529 16.52 -6.75 16.57
N SER A 530 15.66 -6.13 17.39
CA SER A 530 16.11 -5.17 18.42
C SER A 530 15.64 -5.51 19.84
N ASP A 531 16.40 -5.03 20.82
CA ASP A 531 16.09 -5.12 22.25
C ASP A 531 14.74 -4.45 22.55
N ARG A 532 14.49 -3.27 21.96
CA ARG A 532 13.25 -2.50 22.09
C ARG A 532 12.02 -3.30 21.67
N LEU A 533 12.02 -3.87 20.46
CA LEU A 533 10.88 -4.65 19.96
C LEU A 533 10.62 -5.89 20.83
N ARG A 534 11.68 -6.54 21.30
CA ARG A 534 11.55 -7.67 22.22
C ARG A 534 10.97 -7.27 23.57
N ARG A 535 11.32 -6.08 24.10
CA ARG A 535 10.73 -5.54 25.33
C ARG A 535 9.25 -5.25 25.16
N ILE A 536 8.87 -4.58 24.06
CA ILE A 536 7.46 -4.28 23.73
C ILE A 536 6.64 -5.57 23.69
N ALA A 537 7.09 -6.56 22.91
CA ALA A 537 6.43 -7.85 22.80
C ALA A 537 6.34 -8.56 24.16
N THR A 538 7.43 -8.57 24.94
CA THR A 538 7.47 -9.23 26.26
C THR A 538 6.53 -8.55 27.25
N GLY A 539 6.50 -7.21 27.26
CA GLY A 539 5.63 -6.41 28.11
C GLY A 539 4.15 -6.70 27.86
N LEU A 540 3.75 -6.79 26.58
CA LEU A 540 2.40 -7.17 26.17
C LEU A 540 2.11 -8.64 26.56
N TRP A 541 3.02 -9.56 26.25
CA TRP A 541 2.81 -10.99 26.48
C TRP A 541 2.70 -11.33 27.97
N VAL A 542 3.49 -10.70 28.84
CA VAL A 542 3.47 -10.92 30.30
C VAL A 542 2.19 -10.37 30.96
N ARG A 543 1.55 -9.36 30.35
CA ARG A 543 0.28 -8.78 30.80
C ARG A 543 -0.94 -9.45 30.19
N GLY A 544 -0.73 -10.23 29.14
CA GLY A 544 -1.76 -10.94 28.42
C GLY A 544 -2.21 -12.21 29.10
N GLU A 545 -3.51 -12.35 29.29
CA GLU A 545 -4.13 -13.59 29.74
C GLU A 545 -5.20 -14.06 28.75
N VAL A 546 -5.06 -15.30 28.28
CA VAL A 546 -6.00 -15.91 27.33
C VAL A 546 -6.48 -17.22 27.93
N PRO A 547 -7.82 -17.45 28.00
CA PRO A 547 -8.37 -18.73 28.43
C PRO A 547 -7.73 -19.95 27.73
N SER A 548 -7.56 -21.05 28.46
CA SER A 548 -6.89 -22.27 27.97
C SER A 548 -7.51 -22.83 26.69
N PHE A 549 -8.83 -22.75 26.53
CA PHE A 549 -9.51 -23.26 25.33
C PHE A 549 -9.11 -22.53 24.03
N TYR A 550 -8.66 -21.26 24.11
CA TYR A 550 -8.11 -20.57 22.94
C TYR A 550 -6.70 -21.05 22.59
N GLN A 551 -5.95 -21.57 23.58
CA GLN A 551 -4.64 -22.18 23.34
C GLN A 551 -4.79 -23.50 22.57
N GLU A 552 -5.90 -24.23 22.79
CA GLU A 552 -6.26 -25.48 22.12
C GLU A 552 -6.80 -25.31 20.70
N GLN A 553 -7.63 -24.29 20.43
CA GLN A 553 -8.24 -24.05 19.11
C GLN A 553 -7.28 -23.58 18.01
N THR A 554 -6.06 -23.24 18.39
CA THR A 554 -4.98 -22.72 17.56
C THR A 554 -3.79 -23.66 17.52
N HIS A 555 -3.84 -24.80 18.23
CA HIS A 555 -2.84 -25.84 18.13
C HIS A 555 -2.83 -26.36 16.70
N VAL A 556 -1.86 -25.85 15.94
CA VAL A 556 -1.49 -26.34 14.64
C VAL A 556 -0.98 -27.76 14.85
N ASP A 557 -1.74 -28.74 14.33
CA ASP A 557 -1.26 -30.10 14.19
C ASP A 557 0.05 -30.03 13.40
N SER A 558 1.17 -30.27 14.07
CA SER A 558 2.53 -30.21 13.52
C SER A 558 2.78 -31.34 12.51
N ARG A 559 1.78 -32.19 12.28
CA ARG A 559 1.76 -33.26 11.28
C ARG A 559 1.02 -32.80 10.03
N GLY A 560 1.69 -31.97 9.24
CA GLY A 560 1.26 -31.56 7.90
C GLY A 560 2.18 -32.06 6.82
#